data_AF-A0A497ICC5-F1
#
_entry.id   AF-A0A497ICC5-F1
#
_cell.length_a   1.000
_cell.length_b   1.000
_cell.length_c   1.000
_cell.angle_alpha   90.00
_cell.angle_beta   90.00
_cell.angle_gamma   90.00
#
_symmetry.space_group_name_H-M   'P 1'
#
loop_
_entity.id
_entity.type
_entity.pdbx_description
1 polymer ?
#
loop_
_entity_poly.entity_id
_entity_poly.type
_entity_poly.pdbx_seq_one_letter_code
_entity_poly.pdbx_strand_id
1 'polypeptide(L)' 'MKLEVVTGELKKHKSDAIVLFACEGTSLPHGISKLAKEDGFKGKKNEVNILQPPAGFKCKRILLAGLG' A
#
# COMPACT_ATOMS: atom_id res chain seq x y z
N MET A 1 15.99 10.85 12.70
CA MET A 1 14.89 9.95 12.28
C MET A 1 14.76 8.86 13.34
N LYS A 2 13.56 8.64 13.89
CA LYS A 2 13.29 7.56 14.86
C LYS A 2 12.71 6.38 14.08
N LEU A 3 13.25 5.18 14.28
CA LEU A 3 12.77 3.96 13.63
C LEU A 3 12.21 3.02 14.70
N GLU A 4 11.02 2.51 14.45
CA GLU A 4 10.33 1.57 15.33
C GLU A 4 9.79 0.43 14.48
N VAL A 5 9.92 -0.79 14.98
CA VAL A 5 9.34 -1.99 14.35
C VAL A 5 8.10 -2.35 15.16
N VAL A 6 6.95 -2.39 14.48
CA VAL A 6 5.66 -2.71 15.10
C VAL A 6 5.02 -3.87 14.36
N THR A 7 4.35 -4.75 15.11
CA THR A 7 3.50 -5.81 14.57
C THR A 7 2.06 -5.47 14.83
N GLY A 8 1.22 -5.50 13.80
CA GLY A 8 -0.20 -5.19 13.95
C GLY A 8 -0.97 -5.21 12.64
N GLU A 9 -2.25 -4.88 12.72
CA GLU A 9 -3.12 -4.82 11.55
C GLU A 9 -2.90 -3.53 10.76
N LEU A 10 -2.63 -3.67 9.46
CA LEU A 10 -2.41 -2.54 8.54
C LEU A 10 -3.53 -1.49 8.60
N LYS A 11 -4.79 -1.93 8.70
CA LYS A 11 -5.98 -1.07 8.73
C LYS A 11 -6.03 -0.17 9.97
N LYS A 12 -5.51 -0.65 11.11
CA LYS A 12 -5.59 0.05 12.39
C LYS A 12 -4.46 1.07 12.59
N HIS A 13 -3.42 1.03 11.75
CA HIS A 13 -2.27 1.92 11.88
C HIS A 13 -2.64 3.35 11.46
N LYS A 14 -2.46 4.31 12.38
CA LYS A 14 -2.58 5.75 12.09
C LYS A 14 -1.23 6.26 11.60
N SER A 15 -1.15 6.71 10.36
CA SER A 15 0.05 7.31 9.78
C SER A 15 -0.33 8.27 8.64
N ASP A 16 0.56 9.20 8.30
CA ASP A 16 0.38 10.09 7.16
C ASP A 16 0.45 9.35 5.82
N ALA A 17 1.24 8.29 5.76
CA ALA A 17 1.33 7.38 4.64
C ALA A 17 1.64 5.96 5.12
N ILE A 18 1.11 4.97 4.41
CA ILE A 18 1.56 3.58 4.47
C ILE A 18 2.21 3.25 3.14
N VAL A 19 3.43 2.72 3.16
CA VAL A 19 4.12 2.27 1.95
C VAL A 19 3.97 0.75 1.85
N LEU A 20 3.49 0.27 0.71
CA LEU A 20 3.36 -1.15 0.39
C LEU A 20 4.24 -1.47 -0.80
N PHE A 21 5.09 -2.47 -0.61
CA PHE A 21 5.90 -3.01 -1.68
C PHE A 21 5.20 -4.20 -2.31
N ALA A 22 5.23 -4.29 -3.64
CA ALA A 22 4.62 -5.38 -4.38
C ALA A 22 5.49 -5.78 -5.57
N CYS A 23 5.57 -7.08 -5.83
CA CYS A 23 6.14 -7.65 -7.07
C CYS A 23 5.02 -7.95 -8.07
N GLU A 24 5.38 -8.16 -9.33
CA GLU A 24 4.44 -8.60 -10.35
C GLU A 24 3.74 -9.91 -9.93
N GLY A 25 2.41 -9.95 -10.07
CA GLY A 25 1.59 -11.12 -9.69
C GLY A 25 1.31 -11.28 -8.19
N THR A 26 1.84 -10.41 -7.33
CA THR A 26 1.56 -10.47 -5.87
C THR A 26 0.18 -9.94 -5.54
N SER A 27 -0.54 -10.61 -4.65
CA SER A 27 -1.82 -10.12 -4.15
C SER A 27 -1.62 -9.07 -3.06
N LEU A 28 -2.15 -7.87 -3.31
CA LEU A 28 -2.25 -6.82 -2.29
C LEU A 28 -3.39 -7.13 -1.31
N PRO A 29 -3.39 -6.54 -0.10
CA PRO A 29 -4.47 -6.73 0.86
C PRO A 29 -5.85 -6.39 0.29
N HIS A 30 -6.88 -7.10 0.77
CA HIS A 30 -8.25 -6.92 0.31
C HIS A 30 -8.73 -5.46 0.48
N GLY A 31 -9.33 -4.90 -0.58
CA GLY A 31 -9.68 -3.48 -0.70
C GLY A 31 -8.61 -2.66 -1.45
N ILE A 32 -7.32 -2.84 -1.13
CA ILE A 32 -6.23 -2.16 -1.84
C ILE A 32 -6.01 -2.81 -3.21
N SER A 33 -6.10 -4.14 -3.30
CA SER A 33 -5.95 -4.85 -4.58
C SER A 33 -6.94 -4.39 -5.65
N LYS A 34 -8.18 -4.06 -5.26
CA LYS A 34 -9.20 -3.57 -6.20
C LYS A 34 -8.81 -2.19 -6.75
N LEU A 35 -8.49 -1.25 -5.85
CA LEU A 35 -8.07 0.11 -6.22
C LEU A 35 -6.79 0.10 -7.06
N ALA A 36 -5.80 -0.72 -6.67
CA ALA A 36 -4.55 -0.85 -7.42
C ALA A 36 -4.78 -1.35 -8.85
N LYS A 37 -5.70 -2.31 -9.05
CA LYS A 37 -6.04 -2.82 -10.38
C LYS A 37 -6.82 -1.80 -11.21
N GLU A 38 -7.76 -1.07 -10.61
CA GLU A 38 -8.51 0.01 -11.26
C GLU A 38 -7.56 1.11 -11.77
N ASP A 39 -6.52 1.40 -10.99
CA ASP A 39 -5.49 2.39 -11.32
C ASP A 39 -4.33 1.81 -12.18
N GLY A 40 -4.45 0.56 -12.60
CA GLY A 40 -3.51 -0.09 -13.53
C GLY A 40 -2.14 -0.48 -12.94
N PHE A 41 -1.98 -0.45 -11.62
CA PHE A 41 -0.73 -0.81 -10.94
C PHE A 41 -0.41 -2.30 -11.11
N LYS A 42 0.81 -2.63 -11.57
CA LYS A 42 1.24 -4.01 -11.87
C LYS A 42 2.33 -4.56 -10.96
N GLY A 43 3.01 -3.71 -10.20
CA GLY A 43 4.14 -4.09 -9.34
C GLY A 43 5.49 -4.12 -10.08
N LYS A 44 5.57 -3.52 -11.28
CA LYS A 44 6.81 -3.47 -12.06
C LYS A 44 7.90 -2.73 -11.31
N LYS A 45 9.16 -3.08 -11.56
CA LYS A 45 10.30 -2.38 -10.96
C LYS A 45 10.22 -0.87 -11.22
N ASN A 46 10.32 -0.08 -10.14
CA ASN A 46 10.21 1.39 -10.14
C ASN A 46 8.82 1.96 -10.45
N GLU A 47 7.78 1.12 -10.54
CA GLU A 47 6.40 1.58 -10.63
C GLU A 47 5.97 2.15 -9.28
N VAL A 48 5.43 3.36 -9.27
CA VAL A 48 4.97 4.02 -8.03
C VAL A 48 3.58 4.55 -8.25
N ASN A 49 2.70 4.32 -7.28
CA ASN A 49 1.35 4.86 -7.32
C ASN A 49 0.86 5.30 -5.94
N ILE A 50 0.03 6.34 -5.87
CA ILE A 50 -0.54 6.88 -4.64
C ILE A 50 -2.04 6.69 -4.68
N LEU A 51 -2.57 5.94 -3.72
CA LEU A 51 -3.99 5.66 -3.58
C LEU A 51 -4.58 6.36 -2.36
N GLN A 52 -5.85 6.74 -2.49
CA GLN A 52 -6.69 7.02 -1.34
C GLN A 52 -7.00 5.70 -0.60
N PRO A 53 -6.87 5.68 0.74
CA PRO A 53 -7.12 4.47 1.50
C PRO A 53 -8.59 4.03 1.40
N PRO A 54 -8.87 2.73 1.20
CA PRO A 54 -10.25 2.24 1.20
C PRO A 54 -10.87 2.34 2.59
N ALA A 55 -12.20 2.22 2.66
CA ALA A 55 -12.95 2.31 3.91
C ALA A 55 -12.39 1.38 5.01
N GLY A 56 -12.21 1.92 6.21
CA GLY A 56 -11.70 1.20 7.38
C GLY A 56 -10.19 1.30 7.62
N PHE A 57 -9.42 1.87 6.70
CA PHE A 57 -8.02 2.22 6.94
C PHE A 57 -7.92 3.56 7.68
N LYS A 58 -7.05 3.63 8.71
CA LYS A 58 -6.84 4.85 9.51
C LYS A 58 -5.68 5.73 9.02
N CYS A 59 -4.95 5.31 8.00
CA CYS A 59 -3.91 6.13 7.37
C CYS A 59 -4.52 7.19 6.46
N LYS A 60 -3.76 8.23 6.12
CA LYS A 60 -4.22 9.28 5.19
C LYS A 60 -3.99 8.91 3.73
N ARG A 61 -2.91 8.17 3.43
CA ARG A 61 -2.47 7.83 2.06
C ARG A 61 -1.85 6.43 2.03
N ILE A 62 -1.94 5.77 0.88
CA ILE A 62 -1.22 4.52 0.59
C ILE A 62 -0.31 4.76 -0.62
N LEU A 63 0.99 4.52 -0.45
CA LEU A 63 1.98 4.52 -1.53
C LEU A 63 2.25 3.06 -1.92
N LEU A 64 2.05 2.73 -3.18
CA LEU A 64 2.45 1.46 -3.78
C LEU A 64 3.80 1.64 -4.45
N ALA A 65 4.73 0.72 -4.19
CA ALA A 65 6.05 0.69 -4.81
C ALA A 65 6.32 -0.70 -5.40
N GLY A 66 6.49 -0.74 -6.71
CA GLY A 66 6.76 -1.93 -7.48
C GLY A 66 8.23 -2.34 -7.42
N LEU A 67 8.48 -3.59 -7.07
CA LEU A 67 9.82 -4.16 -6.94
C LEU A 67 10.25 -5.00 -8.15
N GLY A 68 9.35 -5.25 -9.10
CA GLY A 68 9.51 -6.25 -10.16
C GLY A 68 8.93 -7.57 -9.72
#